data_AF-A0A812J0X5-F1
#
_entry.id   AF-A0A812J0X5-F1
#
_cell.length_a   1.000
_cell.length_b   1.000
_cell.length_c   1.000
_cell.angle_alpha   90.00
_cell.angle_beta   90.00
_cell.angle_gamma   90.00
#
_symmetry.space_group_name_H-M   'P 1'
#
loop_
_entity.id
_entity.type
_entity.pdbx_description
1 polymer ?
#
loop_
_entity_poly.entity_id
_entity_poly.type
_entity_poly.pdbx_seq_one_letter_code
_entity_poly.pdbx_strand_id
1 'polypeptide(L)'
;MDGSADRLVVYLSSGNKVADVGTEQLEEIIETWGNSIQSLKKLLQSRMGHSRFCQRLMLQDCVLHDTATLQPPMSLQLVLLPYRDTNLTDSQRVAVRLSIEEDRANVIEALLKRPEDPDMLLAPASTGLCVAAQHGSMRCLRLFLEAGASTSLPDALAAPPLHVACSHGQLDVAQALIEAGAEVDLRNAQGCTPIITAWNRNQMGMVQLLAEAGADLTYKYELKSKSSTGLTILHLVCGKGKSDNAALARALIDAGADVEAVDSKGKTCLQKACRAHDAAIVRALVEAGATTTAVDSKGSTLLHWACSRKLDSGEGSEVARILIEAAGRSCTERKNSCGATPLHVAIHHYNVDALRALLAARANPDATDVAGSTALHWACSFGHCGMGRILLEAGARKEKRRWCDGEARWCSFSHLRVVATRSRHP
;
A
#
# COMPACT_ATOMS: atom_id res chain seq x y z
N MET A 1 7.79 -48.27 -42.97
CA MET A 1 6.73 -47.73 -42.10
C MET A 1 7.28 -46.43 -41.54
N ASP A 2 7.07 -45.36 -42.30
CA ASP A 2 7.62 -44.03 -42.01
C ASP A 2 6.74 -43.35 -40.97
N GLY A 3 7.27 -43.16 -39.76
CA GLY A 3 6.62 -42.40 -38.69
C GLY A 3 6.72 -40.87 -38.87
N SER A 4 6.78 -40.39 -40.11
CA SER A 4 7.07 -39.00 -40.47
C SER A 4 5.83 -38.17 -40.83
N ALA A 5 4.62 -38.75 -40.76
CA ALA A 5 3.47 -38.21 -41.49
C ALA A 5 2.82 -36.94 -40.91
N ASP A 6 2.96 -36.61 -39.62
CA ASP A 6 2.22 -35.49 -39.03
C ASP A 6 3.09 -34.61 -38.11
N ARG A 7 4.07 -33.90 -38.69
CA ARG A 7 4.91 -32.96 -37.92
C ARG A 7 4.83 -31.54 -38.49
N LEU A 8 4.90 -30.56 -37.60
CA LEU A 8 5.05 -29.16 -37.97
C LEU A 8 6.44 -28.68 -37.56
N VAL A 9 7.25 -28.36 -38.57
CA VAL A 9 8.62 -27.90 -38.36
C VAL A 9 8.73 -26.45 -38.79
N VAL A 10 9.24 -25.60 -37.89
CA VAL A 10 9.48 -24.18 -38.13
C VAL A 10 10.98 -23.93 -38.28
N TYR A 11 11.38 -23.34 -39.40
CA TYR A 11 12.77 -22.96 -39.68
C TYR A 11 12.94 -21.44 -39.69
N LEU A 12 14.08 -20.92 -39.23
CA LEU A 12 14.49 -19.54 -39.55
C LEU A 12 14.81 -19.42 -41.04
N SER A 13 14.77 -18.20 -41.55
CA SER A 13 15.31 -17.86 -42.88
C SER A 13 16.79 -18.25 -43.06
N SER A 14 17.55 -18.41 -41.97
CA SER A 14 18.94 -18.91 -41.98
C SER A 14 19.07 -20.43 -42.13
N GLY A 15 17.96 -21.18 -42.18
CA GLY A 15 17.94 -22.65 -42.28
C GLY A 15 18.00 -23.39 -40.93
N ASN A 16 18.17 -22.66 -39.82
CA ASN A 16 18.16 -23.24 -38.48
C ASN A 16 16.75 -23.67 -38.07
N LYS A 17 16.61 -24.90 -37.58
CA LYS A 17 15.34 -25.42 -37.05
C LYS A 17 15.04 -24.78 -35.68
N VAL A 18 13.90 -24.12 -35.56
CA VAL A 18 13.47 -23.35 -34.37
C VAL A 18 12.54 -24.14 -33.49
N ALA A 19 11.59 -24.83 -34.10
CA ALA A 19 10.62 -25.63 -33.40
C ALA A 19 10.35 -26.91 -34.18
N ASP A 20 10.43 -28.05 -33.49
CA ASP A 20 9.81 -29.30 -33.91
C ASP A 20 8.59 -29.49 -33.02
N VAL A 21 7.39 -29.38 -33.57
CA VAL A 21 6.17 -29.67 -32.83
C VAL A 21 5.67 -31.02 -33.32
N GLY A 22 5.80 -32.03 -32.46
CA GLY A 22 5.27 -33.37 -32.70
C GLY A 22 3.74 -33.41 -32.59
N THR A 23 3.12 -34.50 -33.03
CA THR A 23 1.67 -34.72 -33.02
C THR A 23 1.03 -34.47 -31.65
N GLU A 24 1.60 -35.05 -30.58
CA GLU A 24 1.06 -34.91 -29.22
C GLU A 24 1.10 -33.46 -28.71
N GLN A 25 2.16 -32.71 -29.02
CA GLN A 25 2.26 -31.29 -28.67
C GLN A 25 1.33 -30.43 -29.52
N LEU A 26 1.11 -30.80 -30.79
CA LEU A 26 0.14 -30.15 -31.67
C LEU A 26 -1.28 -30.33 -31.17
N GLU A 27 -1.66 -31.54 -30.74
CA GLU A 27 -2.95 -31.81 -30.12
C GLU A 27 -3.12 -30.99 -28.83
N GLU A 28 -2.10 -30.97 -27.97
CA GLU A 28 -2.09 -30.12 -26.77
C GLU A 28 -2.26 -28.63 -27.11
N ILE A 29 -1.55 -28.11 -28.12
CA ILE A 29 -1.66 -26.71 -28.58
C ILE A 29 -3.04 -26.43 -29.19
N ILE A 30 -3.62 -27.36 -29.95
CA ILE A 30 -4.96 -27.20 -30.52
C ILE A 30 -6.00 -27.20 -29.41
N GLU A 31 -5.85 -28.03 -28.39
CA GLU A 31 -6.72 -28.07 -27.21
C GLU A 31 -6.57 -26.82 -26.32
N THR A 32 -5.35 -26.34 -26.09
CA THR A 32 -5.12 -25.18 -25.20
C THR A 32 -5.22 -23.81 -25.88
N TRP A 33 -4.86 -23.69 -27.16
CA TRP A 33 -4.77 -22.40 -27.87
C TRP A 33 -5.55 -22.36 -29.19
N GLY A 34 -6.13 -23.47 -29.67
CA GLY A 34 -6.87 -23.54 -30.93
C GLY A 34 -6.00 -23.73 -32.18
N ASN A 35 -6.61 -24.14 -33.31
CA ASN A 35 -5.89 -24.55 -34.53
C ASN A 35 -5.38 -23.41 -35.44
N SER A 36 -5.29 -22.19 -34.92
CA SER A 36 -4.96 -20.99 -35.71
C SER A 36 -3.45 -20.73 -35.76
N ILE A 37 -2.97 -20.16 -36.87
CA ILE A 37 -1.61 -19.63 -36.99
C ILE A 37 -1.30 -18.56 -35.94
N GLN A 38 -2.30 -17.80 -35.49
CA GLN A 38 -2.13 -16.85 -34.40
C GLN A 38 -1.64 -17.53 -33.12
N SER A 39 -2.19 -18.70 -32.80
CA SER A 39 -1.82 -19.52 -31.64
C SER A 39 -0.39 -20.02 -31.75
N LEU A 40 0.00 -20.47 -32.95
CA LEU A 40 1.38 -20.87 -33.24
C LEU A 40 2.36 -19.71 -33.07
N LYS A 41 2.01 -18.49 -33.52
CA LYS A 41 2.87 -17.31 -33.32
C LYS A 41 3.03 -16.93 -31.86
N LYS A 42 1.97 -17.09 -31.05
CA LYS A 42 2.04 -16.89 -29.59
C LYS A 42 2.96 -17.91 -28.92
N LEU A 43 2.90 -19.18 -29.34
CA LEU A 43 3.84 -20.19 -28.87
C LEU A 43 5.28 -19.84 -29.24
N LEU A 44 5.54 -19.44 -30.49
CA LEU A 44 6.87 -19.01 -30.93
C LEU A 44 7.34 -17.77 -30.17
N GLN A 45 6.44 -16.85 -29.82
CA GLN A 45 6.76 -15.71 -28.98
C GLN A 45 7.23 -16.14 -27.58
N SER A 46 6.54 -17.11 -26.95
CA SER A 46 6.95 -17.64 -25.65
C SER A 46 8.33 -18.32 -25.67
N ARG A 47 8.69 -18.97 -26.78
CA ARG A 47 9.97 -19.70 -26.91
C ARG A 47 11.13 -18.83 -27.40
N MET A 48 10.86 -17.84 -28.25
CA MET A 48 11.90 -17.03 -28.90
C MET A 48 11.98 -15.59 -28.38
N GLY A 49 10.99 -15.13 -27.60
CA GLY A 49 10.89 -13.74 -27.14
C GLY A 49 10.56 -12.72 -28.23
N HIS A 50 10.34 -13.16 -29.48
CA HIS A 50 10.02 -12.26 -30.59
C HIS A 50 8.50 -12.09 -30.70
N SER A 51 8.05 -10.83 -30.73
CA SER A 51 6.64 -10.46 -30.88
C SER A 51 5.94 -11.16 -32.04
N ARG A 52 4.65 -11.53 -31.85
CA ARG A 52 3.82 -12.15 -32.92
C ARG A 52 3.74 -11.28 -34.19
N PHE A 53 3.90 -9.97 -34.04
CA PHE A 53 3.82 -9.00 -35.13
C PHE A 53 5.10 -8.96 -35.98
N CYS A 54 6.23 -9.37 -35.42
CA CYS A 54 7.51 -9.54 -36.15
C CYS A 54 7.59 -10.88 -36.88
N GLN A 55 6.68 -11.82 -36.60
CA GLN A 55 6.74 -13.18 -37.13
C GLN A 55 5.93 -13.32 -38.43
N ARG A 56 6.62 -13.61 -39.54
CA ARG A 56 5.98 -13.98 -40.81
C ARG A 56 6.22 -15.45 -41.12
N LEU A 57 5.15 -16.24 -41.17
CA LEU A 57 5.19 -17.65 -41.50
C LEU A 57 4.87 -17.83 -42.99
N MET A 58 5.69 -18.62 -43.66
CA MET A 58 5.57 -18.93 -45.08
C MET A 58 5.47 -20.44 -45.27
N LEU A 59 4.61 -20.85 -46.19
CA LEU A 59 4.52 -22.23 -46.69
C LEU A 59 4.79 -22.16 -48.19
N GLN A 60 5.87 -22.76 -48.67
CA GLN A 60 6.24 -22.80 -50.10
C GLN A 60 6.15 -21.40 -50.75
N ASP A 61 6.85 -20.41 -50.17
CA ASP A 61 6.85 -19.01 -50.60
C ASP A 61 5.51 -18.24 -50.49
N CYS A 62 4.44 -18.89 -50.04
CA CYS A 62 3.17 -18.25 -49.74
C CYS A 62 3.11 -17.79 -48.28
N VAL A 63 2.79 -16.52 -48.08
CA VAL A 63 2.70 -15.94 -46.76
C VAL A 63 1.36 -16.29 -46.11
N LEU A 64 1.40 -16.89 -44.93
CA LEU A 64 0.19 -17.30 -44.22
C LEU A 64 -0.41 -16.15 -43.39
N HIS A 65 -1.73 -16.04 -43.44
CA HIS A 65 -2.50 -15.11 -42.63
C HIS A 65 -2.82 -15.69 -41.25
N ASP A 66 -3.02 -14.83 -40.25
CA ASP A 66 -3.27 -15.24 -38.86
C ASP A 66 -4.52 -16.14 -38.72
N THR A 67 -5.49 -16.04 -39.64
CA THR A 67 -6.73 -16.82 -39.64
C THR A 67 -6.63 -18.18 -40.33
N ALA A 68 -5.50 -18.51 -40.96
CA ALA A 68 -5.36 -19.82 -41.60
C ALA A 68 -5.26 -20.93 -40.54
N THR A 69 -5.88 -22.06 -40.86
CA THR A 69 -5.92 -23.25 -40.01
C THR A 69 -4.67 -24.10 -40.23
N LEU A 70 -4.16 -24.69 -39.16
CA LEU A 70 -3.02 -25.59 -39.23
C LEU A 70 -3.47 -26.97 -39.74
N GLN A 71 -2.98 -27.42 -40.90
CA GLN A 71 -3.21 -28.77 -41.44
C GLN A 71 -1.88 -29.52 -41.60
N PRO A 72 -1.46 -30.38 -40.66
CA PRO A 72 -0.22 -31.17 -40.80
C PRO A 72 -0.33 -32.20 -41.95
N PRO A 73 0.79 -32.64 -42.54
CA PRO A 73 2.17 -32.16 -42.34
C PRO A 73 2.46 -30.86 -43.08
N MET A 74 3.08 -29.89 -42.39
CA MET A 74 3.51 -28.62 -42.99
C MET A 74 4.92 -28.23 -42.56
N SER A 75 5.76 -27.91 -43.53
CA SER A 75 7.06 -27.26 -43.32
C SER A 75 6.89 -25.74 -43.41
N LEU A 76 6.98 -25.05 -42.28
CA LEU A 76 6.83 -23.59 -42.22
C LEU A 76 8.20 -22.91 -42.13
N GLN A 77 8.37 -21.85 -42.91
CA GLN A 77 9.52 -20.95 -42.79
C GLN A 77 9.11 -19.69 -42.03
N LEU A 78 9.86 -19.35 -40.99
CA LEU A 78 9.70 -18.16 -40.18
C LEU A 78 10.70 -17.08 -40.62
N VAL A 79 10.17 -15.93 -41.02
CA VAL A 79 10.92 -14.72 -41.31
C VAL A 79 10.61 -13.71 -40.22
N LEU A 80 11.65 -13.25 -39.53
CA LEU A 80 11.57 -12.20 -38.51
C LEU A 80 11.77 -10.84 -39.18
N LEU A 81 10.78 -9.95 -39.04
CA LEU A 81 10.84 -8.58 -39.53
C LEU A 81 11.28 -7.64 -38.39
N PRO A 82 12.33 -6.81 -38.59
CA PRO A 82 12.67 -5.77 -37.63
C PRO A 82 11.60 -4.68 -37.61
N TYR A 83 11.40 -4.05 -36.45
CA TYR A 83 10.57 -2.86 -36.34
C TYR A 83 11.16 -1.71 -37.16
N ARG A 84 10.28 -0.92 -37.79
CA ARG A 84 10.63 0.30 -38.51
C ARG A 84 10.33 1.52 -37.66
N ASP A 85 11.19 2.53 -37.77
CA ASP A 85 10.93 3.84 -37.21
C ASP A 85 9.61 4.40 -37.76
N THR A 86 8.73 4.80 -36.85
CA THR A 86 7.40 5.30 -37.22
C THR A 86 7.47 6.68 -37.89
N ASN A 87 7.11 6.75 -39.17
CA ASN A 87 6.91 8.01 -39.90
C ASN A 87 5.47 8.54 -39.75
N LEU A 88 4.88 8.41 -38.56
CA LEU A 88 3.53 8.93 -38.30
C LEU A 88 3.56 10.46 -38.31
N THR A 89 2.71 11.05 -39.15
CA THR A 89 2.40 12.49 -39.10
C THR A 89 1.70 12.86 -37.80
N ASP A 90 1.78 14.12 -37.39
CA ASP A 90 1.14 14.59 -36.15
C ASP A 90 -0.36 14.30 -36.12
N SER A 91 -1.05 14.47 -37.26
CA SER A 91 -2.47 14.12 -37.40
C SER A 91 -2.74 12.63 -37.17
N GLN A 92 -1.86 11.75 -37.63
CA GLN A 92 -1.97 10.31 -37.41
C GLN A 92 -1.69 9.95 -35.94
N ARG A 93 -0.69 10.57 -35.30
CA ARG A 93 -0.41 10.36 -33.87
C ARG A 93 -1.62 10.72 -33.00
N VAL A 94 -2.27 11.84 -33.31
CA VAL A 94 -3.53 12.25 -32.65
C VAL A 94 -4.64 11.24 -32.90
N ALA A 95 -4.82 10.76 -34.13
CA ALA A 95 -5.85 9.77 -34.45
C ALA A 95 -5.62 8.42 -33.74
N VAL A 96 -4.36 7.96 -33.66
CA VAL A 96 -3.98 6.75 -32.92
C VAL A 96 -4.24 6.95 -31.43
N ARG A 97 -3.86 8.10 -30.86
CA ARG A 97 -4.13 8.44 -29.46
C ARG A 97 -5.62 8.39 -29.13
N LEU A 98 -6.47 9.07 -29.91
CA LEU A 98 -7.93 9.03 -29.72
C LEU A 98 -8.50 7.61 -29.84
N SER A 99 -7.94 6.80 -30.74
CA SER A 99 -8.33 5.39 -30.87
C SER A 99 -8.00 4.58 -29.62
N ILE A 100 -6.89 4.89 -28.93
CA ILE A 100 -6.54 4.26 -27.65
C ILE A 100 -7.46 4.77 -26.55
N GLU A 101 -7.72 6.09 -26.48
CA GLU A 101 -8.62 6.68 -25.47
C GLU A 101 -10.02 6.04 -25.50
N GLU A 102 -10.49 5.61 -26.68
CA GLU A 102 -11.75 4.91 -26.89
C GLU A 102 -11.64 3.36 -26.90
N ASP A 103 -10.47 2.80 -26.57
CA ASP A 103 -10.17 1.36 -26.58
C ASP A 103 -10.48 0.63 -27.91
N ARG A 104 -10.29 1.33 -29.05
CA ARG A 104 -10.46 0.80 -30.41
C ARG A 104 -9.29 -0.08 -30.84
N ALA A 105 -9.22 -1.28 -30.27
CA ALA A 105 -8.18 -2.27 -30.52
C ALA A 105 -7.94 -2.59 -32.00
N ASN A 106 -8.97 -2.56 -32.84
CA ASN A 106 -8.86 -2.90 -34.27
C ASN A 106 -7.90 -1.97 -35.03
N VAL A 107 -7.87 -0.67 -34.67
CA VAL A 107 -6.98 0.31 -35.29
C VAL A 107 -5.54 0.03 -34.89
N ILE A 108 -5.31 -0.28 -33.61
CA ILE A 108 -3.99 -0.60 -33.06
C ILE A 108 -3.47 -1.92 -33.61
N GLU A 109 -4.32 -2.93 -33.75
CA GLU A 109 -3.93 -4.21 -34.35
C GLU A 109 -3.55 -4.05 -35.83
N ALA A 110 -4.29 -3.23 -36.59
CA ALA A 110 -3.96 -2.92 -37.97
C ALA A 110 -2.64 -2.14 -38.09
N LEU A 111 -2.37 -1.25 -37.13
CA LEU A 111 -1.12 -0.51 -37.02
C LEU A 111 0.05 -1.46 -36.77
N LEU A 112 -0.02 -2.30 -35.73
CA LEU A 112 1.03 -3.24 -35.33
C LEU A 112 1.27 -4.36 -36.35
N LYS A 113 0.30 -4.70 -37.20
CA LYS A 113 0.48 -5.63 -38.33
C LYS A 113 1.44 -5.07 -39.38
N ARG A 114 1.54 -3.75 -39.50
CA ARG A 114 2.64 -3.09 -40.22
C ARG A 114 3.77 -3.09 -39.18
N PRO A 115 4.98 -3.60 -39.48
CA PRO A 115 6.07 -3.77 -38.49
C PRO A 115 6.60 -2.41 -37.99
N GLU A 116 5.75 -1.68 -37.28
CA GLU A 116 5.93 -0.38 -36.67
C GLU A 116 6.36 -0.58 -35.23
N ASP A 117 7.24 0.31 -34.75
CA ASP A 117 7.72 0.26 -33.38
C ASP A 117 6.57 0.41 -32.37
N PRO A 118 6.32 -0.57 -31.49
CA PRO A 118 5.28 -0.49 -30.47
C PRO A 118 5.51 0.64 -29.44
N ASP A 119 6.76 1.10 -29.29
CA ASP A 119 7.15 2.18 -28.37
C ASP A 119 7.01 3.58 -29.00
N MET A 120 6.25 3.69 -30.08
CA MET A 120 5.96 4.94 -30.75
C MET A 120 5.41 6.03 -29.80
N LEU A 121 5.96 7.23 -29.93
CA LEU A 121 5.52 8.40 -29.17
C LEU A 121 4.25 9.00 -29.78
N LEU A 122 3.16 9.06 -29.03
CA LEU A 122 1.88 9.63 -29.49
C LEU A 122 1.68 11.09 -29.06
N ALA A 123 2.45 11.52 -28.07
CA ALA A 123 2.51 12.89 -27.55
C ALA A 123 3.98 13.16 -27.14
N PRO A 124 4.38 14.41 -26.83
CA PRO A 124 5.75 14.68 -26.40
C PRO A 124 6.10 13.80 -25.18
N ALA A 125 7.05 12.89 -25.40
CA ALA A 125 7.51 11.89 -24.43
C ALA A 125 6.40 10.99 -23.85
N SER A 126 5.34 10.64 -24.58
CA SER A 126 4.35 9.65 -24.11
C SER A 126 4.13 8.53 -25.13
N THR A 127 4.34 7.29 -24.71
CA THR A 127 4.15 6.08 -25.52
C THR A 127 2.68 5.68 -25.62
N GLY A 128 2.34 4.86 -26.62
CA GLY A 128 1.01 4.24 -26.72
C GLY A 128 0.61 3.47 -25.46
N LEU A 129 1.57 2.80 -24.82
CA LEU A 129 1.36 2.07 -23.58
C LEU A 129 1.00 3.00 -22.40
N CYS A 130 1.65 4.17 -22.27
CA CYS A 130 1.29 5.18 -21.26
C CYS A 130 -0.12 5.75 -21.47
N VAL A 131 -0.51 6.02 -22.72
CA VAL A 131 -1.87 6.48 -23.04
C VAL A 131 -2.91 5.41 -22.69
N ALA A 132 -2.66 4.15 -23.05
CA ALA A 132 -3.55 3.04 -22.69
C ALA A 132 -3.67 2.90 -21.16
N ALA A 133 -2.55 3.07 -20.45
CA ALA A 133 -2.52 3.00 -18.99
C ALA A 133 -3.26 4.16 -18.30
N GLN A 134 -3.28 5.34 -18.90
CA GLN A 134 -4.02 6.50 -18.41
C GLN A 134 -5.54 6.29 -18.51
N HIS A 135 -6.00 5.77 -19.65
CA HIS A 135 -7.42 5.68 -19.99
C HIS A 135 -8.09 4.36 -19.60
N GLY A 136 -7.33 3.35 -19.18
CA GLY A 136 -7.90 2.03 -18.83
C GLY A 136 -8.15 1.16 -20.07
N SER A 137 -7.49 1.44 -21.18
CA SER A 137 -7.75 0.82 -22.49
C SER A 137 -7.14 -0.58 -22.57
N MET A 138 -7.76 -1.54 -21.89
CA MET A 138 -7.23 -2.89 -21.68
C MET A 138 -6.95 -3.64 -22.98
N ARG A 139 -7.77 -3.47 -24.02
CA ARG A 139 -7.59 -4.19 -25.27
C ARG A 139 -6.39 -3.64 -26.03
N CYS A 140 -6.26 -2.32 -26.07
CA CYS A 140 -5.09 -1.65 -26.64
C CYS A 140 -3.81 -1.99 -25.85
N LEU A 141 -3.87 -1.99 -24.51
CA LEU A 141 -2.75 -2.34 -23.63
C LEU A 141 -2.23 -3.75 -23.95
N ARG A 142 -3.12 -4.75 -24.03
CA ARG A 142 -2.73 -6.13 -24.36
C ARG A 142 -2.06 -6.23 -25.72
N LEU A 143 -2.53 -5.48 -26.73
CA LEU A 143 -1.89 -5.47 -28.05
C LEU A 143 -0.48 -4.88 -28.01
N PHE A 144 -0.26 -3.79 -27.27
CA PHE A 144 1.08 -3.22 -27.10
C PHE A 144 2.02 -4.18 -26.35
N LEU A 145 1.54 -4.83 -25.29
CA LEU A 145 2.31 -5.84 -24.55
C LEU A 145 2.62 -7.08 -25.42
N GLU A 146 1.65 -7.56 -26.21
CA GLU A 146 1.87 -8.64 -27.20
C GLU A 146 2.89 -8.23 -28.27
N ALA A 147 2.97 -6.93 -28.60
CA ALA A 147 3.98 -6.39 -29.49
C ALA A 147 5.35 -6.22 -28.83
N GLY A 148 5.48 -6.44 -27.53
CA GLY A 148 6.74 -6.25 -26.81
C GLY A 148 7.06 -4.78 -26.55
N ALA A 149 6.03 -3.92 -26.40
CA ALA A 149 6.21 -2.57 -25.91
C ALA A 149 6.93 -2.57 -24.55
N SER A 150 7.85 -1.64 -24.36
CA SER A 150 8.60 -1.52 -23.12
C SER A 150 7.72 -0.98 -21.99
N THR A 151 7.69 -1.71 -20.88
CA THR A 151 6.93 -1.35 -19.67
C THR A 151 7.62 -0.32 -18.79
N SER A 152 8.84 0.11 -19.13
CA SER A 152 9.65 1.05 -18.34
C SER A 152 9.77 2.44 -18.96
N LEU A 153 9.34 2.62 -20.22
CA LEU A 153 9.47 3.90 -20.92
C LEU A 153 8.55 4.97 -20.31
N PRO A 154 9.12 6.05 -19.76
CA PRO A 154 8.33 7.00 -19.01
C PRO A 154 7.57 7.99 -19.88
N ASP A 155 6.52 8.58 -19.31
CA ASP A 155 5.81 9.72 -19.87
C ASP A 155 6.58 11.06 -19.72
N ALA A 156 5.94 12.17 -20.10
CA ALA A 156 6.50 13.53 -19.96
C ALA A 156 6.84 13.96 -18.52
N LEU A 157 6.29 13.27 -17.50
CA LEU A 157 6.56 13.49 -16.08
C LEU A 157 7.61 12.51 -15.53
N ALA A 158 8.35 11.86 -16.45
CA ALA A 158 9.22 10.75 -16.16
C ALA A 158 8.50 9.58 -15.45
N ALA A 159 7.19 9.42 -15.66
CA ALA A 159 6.38 8.40 -14.99
C ALA A 159 6.20 7.18 -15.91
N PRO A 160 6.70 5.99 -15.53
CA PRO A 160 6.43 4.74 -16.24
C PRO A 160 4.93 4.43 -16.37
N PRO A 161 4.53 3.57 -17.32
CA PRO A 161 3.15 3.16 -17.52
C PRO A 161 2.44 2.70 -16.23
N LEU A 162 3.17 2.00 -15.35
CA LEU A 162 2.64 1.57 -14.05
C LEU A 162 2.28 2.75 -13.13
N HIS A 163 3.10 3.82 -13.07
CA HIS A 163 2.73 5.05 -12.34
C HIS A 163 1.50 5.71 -12.92
N VAL A 164 1.40 5.74 -14.25
CA VAL A 164 0.27 6.36 -14.94
C VAL A 164 -1.02 5.62 -14.57
N ALA A 165 -1.00 4.28 -14.61
CA ALA A 165 -2.11 3.43 -14.16
C ALA A 165 -2.46 3.69 -12.68
N CYS A 166 -1.45 3.77 -11.81
CA CYS A 166 -1.62 4.05 -10.38
C CYS A 166 -2.20 5.44 -10.11
N SER A 167 -1.80 6.44 -10.90
CA SER A 167 -2.28 7.82 -10.73
C SER A 167 -3.75 7.97 -11.12
N HIS A 168 -4.23 7.15 -12.07
CA HIS A 168 -5.60 7.19 -12.58
C HIS A 168 -6.51 6.10 -11.99
N GLY A 169 -5.98 5.19 -11.16
CA GLY A 169 -6.75 4.15 -10.48
C GLY A 169 -7.13 2.96 -11.37
N GLN A 170 -6.36 2.70 -12.43
CA GLN A 170 -6.66 1.63 -13.40
C GLN A 170 -6.12 0.28 -12.91
N LEU A 171 -6.87 -0.40 -12.02
CA LEU A 171 -6.45 -1.65 -11.37
C LEU A 171 -6.10 -2.76 -12.37
N ASP A 172 -7.01 -3.04 -13.31
CA ASP A 172 -6.83 -4.13 -14.29
C ASP A 172 -5.60 -3.90 -15.18
N VAL A 173 -5.35 -2.63 -15.54
CA VAL A 173 -4.17 -2.22 -16.31
C VAL A 173 -2.91 -2.47 -15.50
N ALA A 174 -2.88 -2.03 -14.23
CA ALA A 174 -1.73 -2.21 -13.37
C ALA A 174 -1.41 -3.70 -13.18
N GLN A 175 -2.43 -4.53 -12.99
CA GLN A 175 -2.27 -5.98 -12.91
C GLN A 175 -1.64 -6.55 -14.19
N ALA A 176 -2.17 -6.20 -15.36
CA ALA A 176 -1.64 -6.66 -16.63
C ALA A 176 -0.20 -6.19 -16.91
N LEU A 177 0.16 -4.98 -16.46
CA LEU A 177 1.54 -4.48 -16.55
C LEU A 177 2.49 -5.28 -15.67
N ILE A 178 2.08 -5.59 -14.43
CA ILE A 178 2.88 -6.40 -13.49
C ILE A 178 3.05 -7.83 -14.02
N GLU A 179 1.98 -8.44 -14.54
CA GLU A 179 2.02 -9.76 -15.19
C GLU A 179 2.96 -9.78 -16.40
N ALA A 180 3.08 -8.64 -17.11
CA ALA A 180 4.00 -8.46 -18.22
C ALA A 180 5.45 -8.12 -17.80
N GLY A 181 5.75 -8.14 -16.49
CA GLY A 181 7.10 -7.90 -15.97
C GLY A 181 7.47 -6.44 -15.81
N ALA A 182 6.49 -5.53 -15.67
CA ALA A 182 6.78 -4.14 -15.31
C ALA A 182 7.49 -4.05 -13.96
N GLU A 183 8.55 -3.24 -13.89
CA GLU A 183 9.27 -2.98 -12.65
C GLU A 183 8.41 -2.14 -11.69
N VAL A 184 8.11 -2.71 -10.52
CA VAL A 184 7.15 -2.16 -9.55
C VAL A 184 7.65 -0.96 -8.75
N ASP A 185 8.97 -0.72 -8.73
CA ASP A 185 9.61 0.27 -7.86
C ASP A 185 10.30 1.42 -8.59
N LEU A 186 10.06 1.52 -9.91
CA LEU A 186 10.57 2.65 -10.69
C LEU A 186 10.15 3.98 -10.05
N ARG A 187 10.91 5.04 -10.29
CA ARG A 187 10.65 6.36 -9.68
C ARG A 187 10.33 7.36 -10.76
N ASN A 188 9.33 8.20 -10.49
CA ASN A 188 9.01 9.32 -11.36
C ASN A 188 9.92 10.53 -11.09
N ALA A 189 9.71 11.64 -11.81
CA ALA A 189 10.50 12.87 -11.63
C ALA A 189 10.43 13.47 -10.21
N GLN A 190 9.40 13.14 -9.43
CA GLN A 190 9.25 13.57 -8.03
C GLN A 190 9.90 12.60 -7.03
N GLY A 191 10.50 11.50 -7.50
CA GLY A 191 11.06 10.45 -6.67
C GLY A 191 10.02 9.51 -6.06
N CYS A 192 8.76 9.58 -6.49
CA CYS A 192 7.70 8.70 -5.98
C CYS A 192 7.77 7.34 -6.66
N THR A 193 7.63 6.26 -5.89
CA THR A 193 7.31 4.92 -6.41
C THR A 193 5.82 4.83 -6.79
N PRO A 194 5.39 3.82 -7.57
CA PRO A 194 3.98 3.62 -7.93
C PRO A 194 3.07 3.51 -6.70
N ILE A 195 3.52 2.80 -5.66
CA ILE A 195 2.76 2.60 -4.43
C ILE A 195 2.49 3.91 -3.67
N ILE A 196 3.48 4.82 -3.63
CA ILE A 196 3.32 6.15 -3.03
C ILE A 196 2.39 7.03 -3.89
N THR A 197 2.45 6.88 -5.21
CA THR A 197 1.55 7.59 -6.14
C THR A 197 0.10 7.15 -5.94
N ALA A 198 -0.15 5.84 -5.87
CA ALA A 198 -1.46 5.26 -5.58
C ALA A 198 -2.02 5.74 -4.23
N TRP A 199 -1.18 5.77 -3.20
CA TRP A 199 -1.55 6.27 -1.87
C TRP A 199 -1.95 7.75 -1.88
N ASN A 200 -1.16 8.60 -2.53
CA ASN A 200 -1.45 10.04 -2.64
C ASN A 200 -2.76 10.32 -3.39
N ARG A 201 -3.15 9.43 -4.31
CA ARG A 201 -4.42 9.46 -5.04
C ARG A 201 -5.58 8.76 -4.32
N ASN A 202 -5.35 8.23 -3.11
CA ASN A 202 -6.34 7.50 -2.31
C ASN A 202 -6.87 6.23 -2.98
N GLN A 203 -6.03 5.54 -3.76
CA GLN A 203 -6.36 4.30 -4.47
C GLN A 203 -5.98 3.07 -3.63
N MET A 204 -6.81 2.73 -2.64
CA MET A 204 -6.47 1.71 -1.63
C MET A 204 -6.27 0.31 -2.24
N GLY A 205 -7.14 -0.11 -3.16
CA GLY A 205 -6.99 -1.39 -3.86
C GLY A 205 -5.71 -1.48 -4.69
N MET A 206 -5.24 -0.35 -5.23
CA MET A 206 -3.99 -0.29 -5.99
C MET A 206 -2.78 -0.45 -5.08
N VAL A 207 -2.81 0.16 -3.89
CA VAL A 207 -1.74 -0.01 -2.90
C VAL A 207 -1.67 -1.47 -2.44
N GLN A 208 -2.81 -2.13 -2.22
CA GLN A 208 -2.85 -3.55 -1.88
C GLN A 208 -2.26 -4.42 -2.99
N LEU A 209 -2.69 -4.21 -4.24
CA LEU A 209 -2.18 -4.96 -5.39
C LEU A 209 -0.65 -4.82 -5.55
N LEU A 210 -0.13 -3.61 -5.40
CA LEU A 210 1.32 -3.37 -5.49
C LEU A 210 2.09 -4.02 -4.33
N ALA A 211 1.53 -4.04 -3.12
CA ALA A 211 2.13 -4.72 -1.98
C ALA A 211 2.18 -6.24 -2.20
N GLU A 212 1.10 -6.84 -2.71
CA GLU A 212 1.03 -8.26 -3.08
C GLU A 212 1.98 -8.61 -4.23
N ALA A 213 2.22 -7.66 -5.15
CA ALA A 213 3.18 -7.78 -6.24
C ALA A 213 4.65 -7.62 -5.81
N GLY A 214 4.93 -7.41 -4.51
CA GLY A 214 6.29 -7.35 -3.98
C GLY A 214 6.97 -5.98 -4.14
N ALA A 215 6.21 -4.89 -4.20
CA ALA A 215 6.78 -3.53 -4.18
C ALA A 215 7.59 -3.26 -2.90
N ASP A 216 8.65 -2.45 -3.00
CA ASP A 216 9.49 -2.08 -1.87
C ASP A 216 8.73 -1.22 -0.85
N LEU A 217 8.37 -1.83 0.28
CA LEU A 217 7.68 -1.19 1.40
C LEU A 217 8.63 -0.44 2.34
N THR A 218 9.95 -0.62 2.19
CA THR A 218 10.98 0.02 3.02
C THR A 218 11.38 1.40 2.51
N TYR A 219 10.98 1.73 1.28
CA TYR A 219 11.31 3.00 0.64
C TYR A 219 10.90 4.19 1.52
N LYS A 220 11.92 4.99 1.89
CA LYS A 220 11.74 6.20 2.69
C LYS A 220 11.46 7.38 1.77
N TYR A 221 10.18 7.75 1.72
CA TYR A 221 9.73 8.85 0.88
C TYR A 221 10.11 10.21 1.49
N GLU A 222 10.74 11.06 0.67
CA GLU A 222 11.11 12.42 1.01
C GLU A 222 10.20 13.43 0.32
N LEU A 223 9.23 13.96 1.09
CA LEU A 223 8.42 15.08 0.62
C LEU A 223 9.27 16.36 0.57
N LYS A 224 9.51 16.89 -0.64
CA LYS A 224 10.16 18.20 -0.83
C LYS A 224 9.43 19.38 -0.16
N SER A 225 8.17 19.19 0.26
CA SER A 225 7.27 20.28 0.69
C SER A 225 6.95 20.32 2.20
N LYS A 226 7.37 19.35 3.03
CA LYS A 226 6.96 19.30 4.46
C LYS A 226 8.07 18.86 5.40
N SER A 227 7.97 19.29 6.67
CA SER A 227 8.90 19.00 7.78
C SER A 227 8.97 17.53 8.23
N SER A 228 8.45 16.59 7.44
CA SER A 228 8.46 15.15 7.70
C SER A 228 8.99 14.43 6.47
N THR A 229 10.30 14.25 6.45
CA THR A 229 10.99 13.39 5.49
C THR A 229 11.11 11.97 6.04
N GLY A 230 11.43 11.01 5.18
CA GLY A 230 11.77 9.64 5.57
C GLY A 230 10.60 8.76 5.98
N LEU A 231 9.40 8.98 5.41
CA LEU A 231 8.22 8.19 5.75
C LEU A 231 8.14 6.95 4.85
N THR A 232 7.95 5.76 5.42
CA THR A 232 7.56 4.57 4.65
C THR A 232 6.07 4.61 4.33
N ILE A 233 5.60 3.74 3.41
CA ILE A 233 4.17 3.63 3.10
C ILE A 233 3.35 3.32 4.36
N LEU A 234 3.86 2.43 5.24
CA LEU A 234 3.17 2.09 6.49
C LEU A 234 3.02 3.30 7.43
N HIS A 235 4.02 4.19 7.51
CA HIS A 235 3.89 5.44 8.26
C HIS A 235 2.78 6.35 7.72
N LEU A 236 2.66 6.43 6.39
CA LEU A 236 1.64 7.25 5.74
C LEU A 236 0.24 6.70 6.03
N VAL A 237 0.06 5.38 5.94
CA VAL A 237 -1.19 4.67 6.26
C VAL A 237 -1.61 4.92 7.72
N CYS A 238 -0.68 4.72 8.65
CA CYS A 238 -0.89 4.91 10.08
C CYS A 238 -1.18 6.37 10.46
N GLY A 239 -0.61 7.33 9.73
CA GLY A 239 -0.74 8.77 10.03
C GLY A 239 -2.05 9.41 9.56
N LYS A 240 -2.75 8.83 8.58
CA LYS A 240 -3.97 9.42 7.99
C LYS A 240 -5.23 9.18 8.83
N GLY A 241 -5.24 8.16 9.70
CA GLY A 241 -6.24 7.97 10.76
C GLY A 241 -7.69 7.78 10.27
N LYS A 242 -7.90 6.99 9.22
CA LYS A 242 -9.24 6.62 8.74
C LYS A 242 -9.45 5.13 8.99
N SER A 243 -10.60 4.76 9.55
CA SER A 243 -11.01 3.38 9.84
C SER A 243 -10.78 2.42 8.66
N ASP A 244 -10.99 2.91 7.44
CA ASP A 244 -10.90 2.12 6.21
C ASP A 244 -9.45 1.72 5.87
N ASN A 245 -8.47 2.41 6.45
CA ASN A 245 -7.05 2.12 6.26
C ASN A 245 -6.58 0.89 7.05
N ALA A 246 -7.36 0.39 8.01
CA ALA A 246 -6.96 -0.74 8.84
C ALA A 246 -6.78 -2.03 8.04
N ALA A 247 -7.63 -2.26 7.03
CA ALA A 247 -7.48 -3.40 6.13
C ALA A 247 -6.19 -3.30 5.32
N LEU A 248 -5.87 -2.11 4.81
CA LEU A 248 -4.63 -1.87 4.08
C LEU A 248 -3.39 -1.98 4.97
N ALA A 249 -3.46 -1.50 6.21
CA ALA A 249 -2.35 -1.64 7.16
C ALA A 249 -2.04 -3.12 7.43
N ARG A 250 -3.07 -3.97 7.59
CA ARG A 250 -2.88 -5.43 7.71
C ARG A 250 -2.27 -6.02 6.45
N ALA A 251 -2.81 -5.71 5.27
CA ALA A 251 -2.26 -6.20 4.01
C ALA A 251 -0.78 -5.83 3.82
N LEU A 252 -0.37 -4.62 4.22
CA LEU A 252 1.04 -4.20 4.17
C LEU A 252 1.92 -4.96 5.16
N ILE A 253 1.42 -5.23 6.37
CA ILE A 253 2.13 -6.04 7.37
C ILE A 253 2.29 -7.48 6.87
N ASP A 254 1.23 -8.06 6.30
CA ASP A 254 1.24 -9.41 5.74
C ASP A 254 2.20 -9.50 4.53
N ALA A 255 2.32 -8.43 3.75
CA ALA A 255 3.30 -8.29 2.66
C ALA A 255 4.74 -8.02 3.14
N GLY A 256 5.00 -7.99 4.46
CA GLY A 256 6.34 -7.88 5.03
C GLY A 256 6.81 -6.45 5.33
N ALA A 257 5.91 -5.48 5.47
CA ALA A 257 6.29 -4.12 5.88
C ALA A 257 6.95 -4.11 7.26
N ASP A 258 8.08 -3.40 7.38
CA ASP A 258 8.77 -3.22 8.66
C ASP A 258 7.94 -2.33 9.61
N VAL A 259 7.40 -2.96 10.65
CA VAL A 259 6.58 -2.34 11.70
C VAL A 259 7.40 -1.41 12.60
N GLU A 260 8.70 -1.70 12.77
CA GLU A 260 9.64 -0.96 13.60
C GLU A 260 10.40 0.13 12.84
N ALA A 261 10.11 0.29 11.55
CA ALA A 261 10.67 1.35 10.75
C ALA A 261 10.46 2.71 11.44
N VAL A 262 11.50 3.54 11.43
CA VAL A 262 11.48 4.90 11.98
C VAL A 262 11.57 5.95 10.89
N ASP A 263 10.75 7.00 11.05
CA ASP A 263 10.83 8.22 10.23
C ASP A 263 12.07 9.07 10.59
N SER A 264 12.31 10.16 9.85
CA SER A 264 13.44 11.07 10.13
C SER A 264 13.39 11.76 11.50
N LYS A 265 12.28 11.66 12.24
CA LYS A 265 12.12 12.17 13.61
C LYS A 265 12.26 11.05 14.66
N GLY A 266 12.67 9.86 14.24
CA GLY A 266 12.79 8.68 15.11
C GLY A 266 11.44 8.11 15.56
N LYS A 267 10.35 8.40 14.83
CA LYS A 267 9.02 7.93 15.20
C LYS A 267 8.66 6.66 14.45
N THR A 268 8.12 5.68 15.17
CA THR A 268 7.64 4.42 14.60
C THR A 268 6.23 4.55 13.99
N CYS A 269 5.83 3.56 13.19
CA CYS A 269 4.48 3.44 12.64
C CYS A 269 3.42 3.41 13.76
N LEU A 270 3.67 2.65 14.85
CA LEU A 270 2.79 2.57 16.01
C LEU A 270 2.60 3.93 16.69
N GLN A 271 3.66 4.73 16.81
CA GLN A 271 3.56 6.10 17.33
C GLN A 271 2.67 6.99 16.45
N LYS A 272 2.71 6.84 15.12
CA LYS A 272 1.82 7.59 14.22
C LYS A 272 0.36 7.16 14.38
N ALA A 273 0.10 5.85 14.43
CA ALA A 273 -1.24 5.30 14.64
C ALA A 273 -1.84 5.74 15.98
N CYS A 274 -1.05 5.74 17.07
CA CYS A 274 -1.50 6.20 18.37
C CYS A 274 -1.85 7.70 18.39
N ARG A 275 -1.12 8.56 17.65
CA ARG A 275 -1.47 9.99 17.49
C ARG A 275 -2.73 10.21 16.65
N ALA A 276 -2.98 9.30 15.71
CA ALA A 276 -4.20 9.32 14.91
C ALA A 276 -5.41 8.81 15.70
N HIS A 277 -5.17 8.06 16.79
CA HIS A 277 -6.18 7.39 17.61
C HIS A 277 -7.00 6.34 16.85
N ASP A 278 -6.36 5.67 15.89
CA ASP A 278 -6.99 4.59 15.13
C ASP A 278 -6.78 3.25 15.83
N ALA A 279 -7.79 2.82 16.60
CA ALA A 279 -7.72 1.58 17.37
C ALA A 279 -7.55 0.33 16.50
N ALA A 280 -8.09 0.32 15.28
CA ALA A 280 -8.00 -0.85 14.41
C ALA A 280 -6.57 -1.03 13.88
N ILE A 281 -5.91 0.07 13.47
CA ILE A 281 -4.50 0.04 13.05
C ILE A 281 -3.58 -0.28 14.23
N VAL A 282 -3.84 0.30 15.41
CA VAL A 282 -3.04 0.02 16.61
C VAL A 282 -3.12 -1.46 16.98
N ARG A 283 -4.31 -2.07 16.90
CA ARG A 283 -4.48 -3.52 17.14
C ARG A 283 -3.64 -4.35 16.19
N ALA A 284 -3.73 -4.07 14.88
CA ALA A 284 -2.97 -4.79 13.86
C ALA A 284 -1.45 -4.68 14.07
N LEU A 285 -0.94 -3.50 14.40
CA LEU A 285 0.50 -3.31 14.66
C LEU A 285 0.96 -4.01 15.93
N VAL A 286 0.15 -4.00 16.98
CA VAL A 286 0.45 -4.68 18.25
C VAL A 286 0.44 -6.20 18.07
N GLU A 287 -0.54 -6.75 17.34
CA GLU A 287 -0.60 -8.16 16.96
C GLU A 287 0.62 -8.58 16.12
N ALA A 288 1.13 -7.67 15.28
CA ALA A 288 2.35 -7.86 14.50
C ALA A 288 3.65 -7.71 15.32
N GLY A 289 3.57 -7.46 16.64
CA GLY A 289 4.73 -7.40 17.53
C GLY A 289 5.39 -6.03 17.66
N ALA A 290 4.69 -4.94 17.32
CA ALA A 290 5.22 -3.59 17.45
C ALA A 290 5.66 -3.24 18.89
N THR A 291 6.76 -2.50 19.02
CA THR A 291 7.29 -2.08 20.32
C THR A 291 6.40 -1.03 21.00
N THR A 292 5.78 -1.41 22.12
CA THR A 292 4.85 -0.54 22.87
C THR A 292 5.56 0.36 23.88
N THR A 293 6.85 0.13 24.15
CA THR A 293 7.63 0.84 25.17
C THR A 293 8.28 2.13 24.68
N ALA A 294 8.06 2.49 23.42
CA ALA A 294 8.67 3.67 22.82
C ALA A 294 8.26 4.96 23.56
N VAL A 295 9.22 5.86 23.75
CA VAL A 295 9.05 7.16 24.41
C VAL A 295 9.38 8.31 23.46
N ASP A 296 8.69 9.42 23.63
CA ASP A 296 8.98 10.66 22.90
C ASP A 296 10.06 11.51 23.58
N SER A 297 10.40 12.66 22.98
CA SER A 297 11.36 13.62 23.53
C SER A 297 10.96 14.24 24.89
N LYS A 298 9.70 14.08 25.31
CA LYS A 298 9.17 14.47 26.62
C LYS A 298 9.05 13.28 27.57
N GLY A 299 9.68 12.15 27.25
CA GLY A 299 9.58 10.90 28.02
C GLY A 299 8.17 10.29 28.05
N SER A 300 7.24 10.77 27.21
CA SER A 300 5.86 10.29 27.18
C SER A 300 5.79 9.00 26.38
N THR A 301 5.21 7.97 26.99
CA THR A 301 4.90 6.70 26.32
C THR A 301 3.69 6.82 25.39
N LEU A 302 3.50 5.81 24.55
CA LEU A 302 2.27 5.64 23.76
C LEU A 302 0.99 5.72 24.60
N LEU A 303 1.01 5.19 25.82
CA LEU A 303 -0.14 5.23 26.72
C LEU A 303 -0.47 6.66 27.18
N HIS A 304 0.55 7.52 27.39
CA HIS A 304 0.31 8.95 27.64
C HIS A 304 -0.37 9.61 26.44
N TRP A 305 0.05 9.26 25.22
CA TRP A 305 -0.53 9.81 24.00
C TRP A 305 -1.98 9.35 23.82
N ALA A 306 -2.26 8.06 24.05
CA ALA A 306 -3.63 7.51 24.02
C ALA A 306 -4.58 8.20 25.02
N CYS A 307 -4.05 8.66 26.16
CA CYS A 307 -4.83 9.40 27.17
C CYS A 307 -5.01 10.89 26.87
N SER A 308 -4.24 11.45 25.92
CA SER A 308 -4.19 12.92 25.67
C SER A 308 -5.33 13.47 24.81
N ARG A 309 -6.12 12.60 24.15
CA ARG A 309 -7.23 13.06 23.33
C ARG A 309 -8.53 13.03 24.10
N LYS A 310 -9.24 14.16 24.04
CA LYS A 310 -10.63 14.27 24.43
C LYS A 310 -11.47 13.73 23.27
N LEU A 311 -12.12 12.58 23.47
CA LEU A 311 -13.07 12.02 22.51
C LEU A 311 -14.45 12.54 22.88
N ASP A 312 -15.00 13.45 22.08
CA ASP A 312 -16.37 13.96 22.27
C ASP A 312 -17.43 12.92 21.84
N SER A 313 -17.02 11.81 21.22
CA SER A 313 -17.90 10.80 20.59
C SER A 313 -18.27 9.59 21.45
N GLY A 314 -17.85 9.50 22.73
CA GLY A 314 -18.24 8.39 23.62
C GLY A 314 -17.68 7.01 23.24
N GLU A 315 -16.97 6.90 22.11
CA GLU A 315 -16.06 5.81 21.83
C GLU A 315 -14.90 5.92 22.82
N GLY A 316 -14.99 5.15 23.90
CA GLY A 316 -13.95 5.11 24.92
C GLY A 316 -12.58 4.83 24.31
N SER A 317 -11.52 5.26 25.02
CA SER A 317 -10.12 5.16 24.56
C SER A 317 -9.67 3.70 24.36
N GLU A 318 -10.14 3.08 23.28
CA GLU A 318 -9.90 1.69 22.92
C GLU A 318 -8.42 1.47 22.63
N VAL A 319 -7.75 2.49 22.09
CA VAL A 319 -6.28 2.55 21.97
C VAL A 319 -5.61 2.37 23.33
N ALA A 320 -6.10 3.02 24.39
CA ALA A 320 -5.53 2.85 25.73
C ALA A 320 -5.75 1.42 26.25
N ARG A 321 -6.92 0.81 26.00
CA ARG A 321 -7.18 -0.58 26.39
C ARG A 321 -6.25 -1.56 25.68
N ILE A 322 -6.12 -1.46 24.36
CA ILE A 322 -5.22 -2.31 23.56
C ILE A 322 -3.78 -2.19 24.07
N LEU A 323 -3.30 -0.96 24.30
CA LEU A 323 -1.94 -0.73 24.79
C LEU A 323 -1.73 -1.29 26.21
N ILE A 324 -2.72 -1.22 27.09
CA ILE A 324 -2.66 -1.80 28.43
C ILE A 324 -2.62 -3.33 28.38
N GLU A 325 -3.46 -3.93 27.54
CA GLU A 325 -3.50 -5.38 27.34
C GLU A 325 -2.18 -5.90 26.79
N ALA A 326 -1.56 -5.16 25.86
CA ALA A 326 -0.31 -5.56 25.21
C ALA A 326 0.96 -5.25 26.01
N ALA A 327 1.05 -4.08 26.64
CA ALA A 327 2.26 -3.65 27.37
C ALA A 327 2.25 -4.04 28.87
N GLY A 328 1.11 -4.52 29.37
CA GLY A 328 0.92 -4.93 30.75
C GLY A 328 1.03 -3.78 31.76
N ARG A 329 1.04 -4.12 33.06
CA ARG A 329 0.98 -3.12 34.15
C ARG A 329 2.20 -2.19 34.21
N SER A 330 3.35 -2.59 33.67
CA SER A 330 4.57 -1.78 33.75
C SER A 330 4.46 -0.43 33.02
N CYS A 331 3.57 -0.30 32.04
CA CYS A 331 3.41 0.95 31.28
C CYS A 331 2.51 1.98 31.99
N THR A 332 1.66 1.57 32.93
CA THR A 332 0.70 2.48 33.61
C THR A 332 1.36 3.39 34.64
N GLU A 333 2.54 3.00 35.14
CA GLU A 333 3.27 3.73 36.18
C GLU A 333 4.41 4.60 35.64
N ARG A 334 4.72 4.46 34.34
CA ARG A 334 5.83 5.19 33.74
C ARG A 334 5.51 6.68 33.75
N LYS A 335 6.47 7.48 34.20
CA LYS A 335 6.34 8.94 34.29
C LYS A 335 6.99 9.61 33.08
N ASN A 336 6.36 10.66 32.58
CA ASN A 336 6.96 11.54 31.58
C ASN A 336 7.89 12.59 32.23
N SER A 337 8.40 13.55 31.45
CA SER A 337 9.32 14.59 31.95
C SER A 337 8.74 15.52 33.03
N CYS A 338 7.41 15.64 33.19
CA CYS A 338 6.81 16.37 34.30
C CYS A 338 6.48 15.48 35.51
N GLY A 339 6.92 14.21 35.49
CA GLY A 339 6.60 13.22 36.51
C GLY A 339 5.17 12.70 36.42
N ALA A 340 4.38 13.14 35.45
CA ALA A 340 3.00 12.73 35.29
C ALA A 340 2.95 11.30 34.75
N THR A 341 2.07 10.49 35.34
CA THR A 341 1.69 9.17 34.82
C THR A 341 0.58 9.31 33.77
N PRO A 342 0.28 8.26 32.97
CA PRO A 342 -0.86 8.28 32.06
C PRO A 342 -2.19 8.62 32.74
N LEU A 343 -2.34 8.25 34.03
CA LEU A 343 -3.50 8.58 34.85
C LEU A 343 -3.69 10.10 35.03
N HIS A 344 -2.59 10.84 35.23
CA HIS A 344 -2.62 12.30 35.31
C HIS A 344 -3.01 12.92 33.96
N VAL A 345 -2.47 12.39 32.86
CA VAL A 345 -2.79 12.86 31.50
C VAL A 345 -4.26 12.61 31.15
N ALA A 346 -4.80 11.45 31.50
CA ALA A 346 -6.22 11.15 31.29
C ALA A 346 -7.13 12.17 31.99
N ILE A 347 -6.76 12.61 33.20
CA ILE A 347 -7.51 13.61 33.96
C ILE A 347 -7.39 14.99 33.32
N HIS A 348 -6.18 15.40 32.94
CA HIS A 348 -5.95 16.69 32.28
C HIS A 348 -6.81 16.88 31.02
N HIS A 349 -7.04 15.81 30.27
CA HIS A 349 -7.80 15.83 29.03
C HIS A 349 -9.26 15.37 29.18
N TYR A 350 -9.73 15.14 30.41
CA TYR A 350 -11.08 14.66 30.71
C TYR A 350 -11.45 13.34 30.01
N ASN A 351 -10.50 12.40 29.91
CA ASN A 351 -10.72 11.09 29.30
C ASN A 351 -11.16 10.06 30.36
N VAL A 352 -12.48 9.96 30.59
CA VAL A 352 -13.08 9.10 31.62
C VAL A 352 -12.88 7.62 31.32
N ASP A 353 -12.94 7.21 30.05
CA ASP A 353 -12.80 5.79 29.68
C ASP A 353 -11.36 5.32 29.79
N ALA A 354 -10.39 6.15 29.38
CA ALA A 354 -8.97 5.88 29.65
C ALA A 354 -8.69 5.79 31.15
N LEU A 355 -9.29 6.69 31.96
CA LEU A 355 -9.19 6.63 33.42
C LEU A 355 -9.70 5.29 33.97
N ARG A 356 -10.90 4.86 33.54
CA ARG A 356 -11.48 3.57 33.95
C ARG A 356 -10.62 2.39 33.52
N ALA A 357 -10.11 2.38 32.29
CA ALA A 357 -9.24 1.33 31.77
C ALA A 357 -7.93 1.23 32.59
N LEU A 358 -7.31 2.36 32.91
CA LEU A 358 -6.10 2.39 33.74
C LEU A 358 -6.35 1.87 35.16
N LEU A 359 -7.46 2.25 35.78
CA LEU A 359 -7.82 1.80 37.12
C LEU A 359 -8.19 0.31 37.14
N ALA A 360 -8.88 -0.19 36.11
CA ALA A 360 -9.14 -1.62 35.92
C ALA A 360 -7.84 -2.42 35.80
N ALA A 361 -6.81 -1.84 35.16
CA ALA A 361 -5.46 -2.38 35.09
C ALA A 361 -4.63 -2.20 36.37
N ARG A 362 -5.25 -1.75 37.47
CA ARG A 362 -4.62 -1.50 38.78
C ARG A 362 -3.48 -0.48 38.72
N ALA A 363 -3.62 0.56 37.89
CA ALA A 363 -2.75 1.74 37.95
C ALA A 363 -2.85 2.39 39.35
N ASN A 364 -1.74 2.91 39.86
CA ASN A 364 -1.68 3.50 41.19
C ASN A 364 -2.30 4.91 41.19
N PRO A 365 -3.47 5.12 41.83
CA PRO A 365 -4.11 6.42 41.89
C PRO A 365 -3.35 7.43 42.76
N ASP A 366 -2.46 6.95 43.64
CA ASP A 366 -1.67 7.77 44.53
C ASP A 366 -0.30 8.14 43.94
N ALA A 367 0.00 7.77 42.69
CA ALA A 367 1.22 8.21 42.03
C ALA A 367 1.29 9.75 42.02
N THR A 368 2.47 10.31 42.25
CA THR A 368 2.68 11.76 42.28
C THR A 368 3.51 12.26 41.12
N ASP A 369 3.18 13.44 40.62
CA ASP A 369 4.02 14.20 39.68
C ASP A 369 5.26 14.82 40.35
N VAL A 370 6.06 15.58 39.60
CA VAL A 370 7.25 16.28 40.12
C VAL A 370 6.88 17.31 41.21
N ALA A 371 5.68 17.87 41.17
CA ALA A 371 5.17 18.81 42.19
C ALA A 371 4.55 18.10 43.41
N GLY A 372 4.60 16.76 43.46
CA GLY A 372 3.98 15.98 44.54
C GLY A 372 2.46 15.89 44.44
N SER A 373 1.84 16.34 43.34
CA SER A 373 0.40 16.29 43.13
C SER A 373 -0.01 14.89 42.67
N THR A 374 -1.10 14.37 43.23
CA THR A 374 -1.72 13.11 42.75
C THR A 374 -2.76 13.36 41.67
N ALA A 375 -3.21 12.28 41.04
CA ALA A 375 -4.36 12.27 40.15
C ALA A 375 -5.59 12.98 40.77
N LEU A 376 -5.88 12.75 42.06
CA LEU A 376 -6.99 13.42 42.75
C LEU A 376 -6.79 14.94 42.86
N HIS A 377 -5.55 15.40 43.09
CA HIS A 377 -5.24 16.83 43.09
C HIS A 377 -5.50 17.47 41.72
N TRP A 378 -5.15 16.78 40.63
CA TRP A 378 -5.42 17.24 39.28
C TRP A 378 -6.93 17.30 39.02
N ALA A 379 -7.67 16.25 39.38
CA ALA A 379 -9.12 16.20 39.18
C ALA A 379 -9.84 17.37 39.87
N CYS A 380 -9.38 17.78 41.07
CA CYS A 380 -9.95 18.93 41.76
C CYS A 380 -9.50 20.27 41.19
N SER A 381 -8.23 20.39 40.77
CA SER A 381 -7.72 21.61 40.14
C SER A 381 -8.44 21.95 38.83
N PHE A 382 -8.84 20.92 38.07
CA PHE A 382 -9.59 21.07 36.81
C PHE A 382 -11.12 21.02 36.98
N GLY A 383 -11.63 20.84 38.21
CA GLY A 383 -13.07 20.75 38.48
C GLY A 383 -13.76 19.47 37.95
N HIS A 384 -13.00 18.41 37.69
CA HIS A 384 -13.50 17.14 37.17
C HIS A 384 -14.07 16.24 38.29
N CYS A 385 -15.15 16.69 38.92
CA CYS A 385 -15.79 16.02 40.06
C CYS A 385 -16.13 14.54 39.80
N GLY A 386 -16.58 14.21 38.59
CA GLY A 386 -16.90 12.83 38.20
C GLY A 386 -15.67 11.91 38.21
N MET A 387 -14.53 12.39 37.68
CA MET A 387 -13.27 11.64 37.70
C MET A 387 -12.71 11.51 39.12
N GLY A 388 -12.86 12.56 39.95
CA GLY A 388 -12.52 12.51 41.37
C GLY A 388 -13.29 11.43 42.13
N ARG A 389 -14.59 11.27 41.85
CA ARG A 389 -15.40 10.18 42.44
C ARG A 389 -14.87 8.81 42.03
N ILE A 390 -14.58 8.59 40.74
CA ILE A 390 -14.05 7.32 40.22
C ILE A 390 -12.70 6.98 40.90
N LEU A 391 -11.82 7.97 41.09
CA LEU A 391 -10.54 7.76 41.78
C LEU A 391 -10.75 7.35 43.26
N LEU A 392 -11.69 7.97 43.96
CA LEU A 392 -12.00 7.63 45.35
C LEU A 392 -12.62 6.23 45.48
N GLU A 393 -13.48 5.84 44.55
CA GLU A 393 -14.03 4.48 44.46
C GLU A 393 -12.92 3.44 44.21
N ALA A 394 -11.91 3.80 43.42
CA ALA A 394 -10.72 2.97 43.20
C ALA A 394 -9.69 2.99 44.34
N GLY A 395 -9.99 3.66 45.46
CA GLY A 395 -9.15 3.65 46.67
C GLY A 395 -8.08 4.74 46.74
N ALA A 396 -8.17 5.81 45.95
CA ALA A 396 -7.28 6.97 46.05
C ALA A 396 -7.32 7.59 47.45
N ARG A 397 -6.14 7.93 48.01
CA ARG A 397 -6.07 8.60 49.31
C ARG A 397 -6.55 10.04 49.19
N LYS A 398 -7.53 10.39 50.03
CA LYS A 398 -8.05 11.75 50.17
C LYS A 398 -6.99 12.73 50.65
N GLU A 399 -6.00 12.28 51.41
CA GLU A 399 -5.04 13.17 52.02
C GLU A 399 -3.63 12.72 51.66
N LYS A 400 -3.01 13.46 50.74
CA LYS A 400 -1.59 13.31 50.43
C LYS A 400 -0.95 14.70 50.35
N ARG A 401 0.22 14.86 50.96
CA ARG A 401 0.96 16.13 50.98
C ARG A 401 1.37 16.51 49.56
N ARG A 402 1.06 17.75 49.15
CA ARG A 402 1.58 18.37 47.92
C ARG A 402 2.71 19.32 48.28
N TRP A 403 3.74 19.39 47.45
CA TRP A 403 4.82 20.36 47.59
C TRP A 403 4.48 21.58 46.72
N CYS A 404 4.01 22.65 47.35
CA CYS A 404 3.81 23.93 46.68
C CYS A 404 4.75 24.95 47.33
N ASP A 405 5.53 25.66 46.53
CA ASP A 405 6.35 26.79 46.98
C ASP A 405 7.28 26.48 48.18
N GLY A 406 7.91 25.30 48.19
CA GLY A 406 8.85 24.91 49.26
C GLY A 406 8.21 24.35 50.54
N GLU A 407 6.88 24.28 50.63
CA GLU A 407 6.16 23.77 51.80
C GLU A 407 5.25 22.57 51.46
N ALA A 408 5.20 21.59 52.36
CA ALA A 408 4.29 20.46 52.26
C ALA A 408 2.90 20.85 52.82
N ARG A 409 1.93 21.15 51.94
CA ARG A 409 0.56 21.53 52.33
C ARG A 409 -0.40 20.34 52.26
N TRP A 410 -1.34 20.29 53.21
CA TRP A 410 -2.49 19.37 53.17
C TRP A 410 -3.55 19.98 52.26
N CYS A 411 -3.81 19.36 51.11
CA CYS A 411 -5.04 19.65 50.38
C CYS A 411 -6.19 18.88 51.04
N SER A 412 -6.90 19.52 51.97
CA SER A 412 -8.16 18.99 52.49
C SER A 412 -9.25 19.18 51.43
N PHE A 413 -9.77 18.08 50.89
CA PHE A 413 -10.83 18.09 49.87
C PHE A 413 -12.21 18.30 50.50
N SER A 414 -12.40 19.42 51.21
CA SER A 414 -13.68 19.77 51.85
C SER A 414 -14.81 20.11 50.85
N HIS A 415 -14.49 20.32 49.57
CA HIS A 415 -15.46 20.65 48.51
C HIS A 415 -15.97 19.45 47.68
N LEU A 416 -15.34 18.27 47.76
CA LEU A 416 -15.93 17.05 47.20
C LEU A 416 -16.98 16.54 48.20
N ARG A 417 -18.24 16.99 48.07
CA ARG A 417 -19.39 16.37 48.76
C ARG A 417 -19.55 14.93 48.26
N VAL A 418 -18.74 14.03 48.83
CA VAL A 418 -18.94 12.59 48.78
C VAL A 418 -20.13 12.31 49.69
N VAL A 419 -21.33 12.29 49.13
CA VAL A 419 -22.46 11.59 49.75
C VAL A 419 -22.14 10.10 49.60
N ALA A 420 -21.27 9.59 50.48
CA ALA A 420 -21.14 8.18 50.73
C ALA A 420 -22.30 7.81 51.66
N THR A 421 -23.44 7.41 51.09
CA THR A 421 -24.42 6.61 51.82
C THR A 421 -23.79 5.26 52.12
N ARG A 422 -22.99 5.19 53.18
CA ARG A 422 -22.77 3.93 53.89
C ARG A 422 -24.08 3.63 54.62
N SER A 423 -24.89 2.76 54.05
CA SER A 423 -25.92 2.03 54.79
C SER A 423 -25.21 1.24 55.90
N ARG A 424 -25.16 1.82 57.09
CA ARG A 424 -25.02 1.03 58.31
C ARG A 424 -26.43 0.59 58.66
N HIS A 425 -26.69 -0.71 58.52
CA HIS A 425 -27.80 -1.35 59.21
C HIS A 425 -27.24 -2.29 60.28
N PRO A 426 -28.02 -2.50 61.35
CA PRO A 426 -27.66 -2.12 62.71
C PRO A 426 -26.77 -3.10 63.46
#